data_AF-A0A0D7BH35-F1
#
_entry.id   AF-A0A0D7BH35-F1
#
_cell.length_a   1.000
_cell.length_b   1.000
_cell.length_c   1.000
_cell.angle_alpha   90.00
_cell.angle_beta   90.00
_cell.angle_gamma   90.00
#
_symmetry.space_group_name_H-M   'P 1'
#
loop_
_entity.id
_entity.type
_entity.pdbx_description
1 polymer ?
#
loop_
_entity_poly.entity_id
_entity_poly.type
_entity_poly.pdbx_seq_one_letter_code
_entity_poly.pdbx_strand_id
1 'polypeptide(L)'
;GDPVIQYDLIHNETTLYGTWSTGSGGVQTGSGFANPAEMTFTYPKTTGWSVSFSQNNEYEWAQYTFSPNATDPTCIIGYVMWQHGTYTEEVNGTLSMKSFDDGYQQVQNACGAETNIVEPANDKLTFPWWTIQFDDESSGYMLKLQKYDLTWYPPFKQVSATPNMLPARKLR
;
A
#
# COMPACT_ATOMS: atom_id res chain seq x y z
N GLY A 1 33.30 -2.88 14.86
CA GLY A 1 32.36 -1.75 14.84
C GLY A 1 31.42 -2.02 13.71
N ASP A 2 30.14 -2.13 14.00
CA ASP A 2 29.13 -2.38 12.97
C ASP A 2 29.15 -1.24 11.95
N PRO A 3 28.95 -1.53 10.65
CA PRO A 3 28.99 -0.49 9.64
C PRO A 3 27.90 0.55 9.91
N VAL A 4 28.32 1.81 9.96
CA VAL A 4 27.42 2.97 10.00
C VAL A 4 26.62 2.97 8.69
N ILE A 5 25.30 2.83 8.80
CA ILE A 5 24.38 2.98 7.65
C ILE A 5 24.53 4.41 7.15
N GLN A 6 25.07 4.58 5.93
CA GLN A 6 25.04 5.86 5.23
C GLN A 6 23.77 5.90 4.38
N TYR A 7 22.84 6.77 4.75
CA TYR A 7 21.70 7.13 3.91
C TYR A 7 22.20 8.09 2.83
N ASP A 8 22.89 7.58 1.81
CA ASP A 8 23.24 8.36 0.62
C ASP A 8 22.16 8.22 -0.47
N LEU A 9 22.25 9.10 -1.48
CA LEU A 9 21.29 9.39 -2.56
C LEU A 9 20.94 8.20 -3.49
N ILE A 10 21.23 6.96 -3.12
CA ILE A 10 21.08 5.79 -3.99
C ILE A 10 19.62 5.35 -4.16
N HIS A 11 18.72 5.70 -3.24
CA HIS A 11 17.30 5.31 -3.33
C HIS A 11 16.31 6.49 -3.40
N ASN A 12 16.61 7.65 -2.80
CA ASN A 12 15.59 8.61 -2.43
C ASN A 12 16.00 10.08 -2.66
N GLU A 13 15.28 10.76 -3.57
CA GLU A 13 15.35 12.21 -3.72
C GLU A 13 14.66 12.99 -2.58
N THR A 14 13.84 12.31 -1.77
CA THR A 14 13.21 12.84 -0.55
C THR A 14 12.94 11.72 0.46
N THR A 15 12.50 12.04 1.68
CA THR A 15 12.16 11.03 2.69
C THR A 15 10.96 10.17 2.26
N LEU A 16 10.95 8.88 2.64
CA LEU A 16 9.83 7.97 2.42
C LEU A 16 8.55 8.36 3.19
N TYR A 17 8.69 9.16 4.25
CA TYR A 17 7.58 9.59 5.10
C TYR A 17 6.49 10.34 4.32
N GLY A 18 5.25 10.07 4.70
CA GLY A 18 4.07 10.66 4.07
C GLY A 18 3.11 9.61 3.53
N THR A 19 2.13 10.08 2.76
CA THR A 19 1.13 9.24 2.09
C THR A 19 1.36 9.28 0.59
N TRP A 20 1.37 8.10 0.00
CA TRP A 20 1.59 7.88 -1.43
C TRP A 20 0.37 7.16 -2.00
N SER A 21 -0.06 7.53 -3.20
CA SER A 21 -1.21 6.91 -3.86
C SER A 21 -1.07 6.83 -5.37
N THR A 22 -1.57 5.76 -5.96
CA THR A 22 -1.52 5.53 -7.41
C THR A 22 -2.70 6.18 -8.15
N GLY A 23 -2.59 6.29 -9.48
CA GLY A 23 -3.71 6.71 -10.33
C GLY A 23 -4.15 8.15 -10.05
N SER A 24 -5.45 8.36 -9.84
CA SER A 24 -6.04 9.67 -9.50
C SER A 24 -5.90 10.05 -8.02
N GLY A 25 -5.30 9.19 -7.19
CA GLY A 25 -5.17 9.43 -5.75
C GLY A 25 -6.45 9.20 -4.94
N GLY A 26 -7.45 8.52 -5.51
CA GLY A 26 -8.74 8.30 -4.85
C GLY A 26 -8.69 7.29 -3.71
N VAL A 27 -7.83 6.28 -3.79
CA VAL A 27 -7.53 5.40 -2.65
C VAL A 27 -6.56 6.11 -1.74
N GLN A 28 -6.90 6.24 -0.47
CA GLN A 28 -6.03 6.81 0.55
C GLN A 28 -6.10 5.95 1.81
N THR A 29 -4.98 5.79 2.49
CA THR A 29 -4.95 5.21 3.84
C THR A 29 -5.68 6.12 4.84
N GLY A 30 -5.97 5.58 6.03
CA GLY A 30 -6.59 6.25 7.16
C GLY A 30 -8.06 5.85 7.37
N SER A 31 -8.69 6.52 8.34
CA SER A 31 -10.09 6.26 8.74
C SER A 31 -11.11 6.56 7.64
N GLY A 32 -10.72 7.25 6.58
CA GLY A 32 -11.54 7.47 5.40
C GLY A 32 -11.67 6.24 4.48
N PHE A 33 -10.88 5.18 4.72
CA PHE A 33 -10.86 3.97 3.89
C PHE A 33 -11.26 2.71 4.67
N ALA A 34 -10.72 2.50 5.86
CA ALA A 34 -10.99 1.31 6.67
C ALA A 34 -11.58 1.68 8.03
N ASN A 35 -12.54 0.86 8.50
CA ASN A 35 -13.01 0.85 9.89
C ASN A 35 -12.74 -0.53 10.50
N PRO A 36 -11.58 -0.74 11.15
CA PRO A 36 -11.19 -2.05 11.69
C PRO A 36 -12.10 -2.57 12.81
N ALA A 37 -12.77 -1.68 13.55
CA ALA A 37 -13.70 -2.08 14.62
C ALA A 37 -14.92 -2.82 14.08
N GLU A 38 -15.35 -2.50 12.86
CA GLU A 38 -16.50 -3.11 12.19
C GLU A 38 -16.09 -4.02 11.02
N MET A 39 -14.79 -4.11 10.71
CA MET A 39 -14.24 -4.78 9.53
C MET A 39 -14.90 -4.32 8.21
N THR A 40 -15.18 -3.02 8.12
CA THR A 40 -15.82 -2.41 6.94
C THR A 40 -14.85 -1.51 6.18
N PHE A 41 -15.20 -1.22 4.92
CA PHE A 41 -14.48 -0.31 4.04
C PHE A 41 -15.38 0.81 3.56
N THR A 42 -14.80 2.00 3.40
CA THR A 42 -15.40 3.09 2.63
C THR A 42 -14.82 3.08 1.23
N TYR A 43 -15.65 2.76 0.25
CA TYR A 43 -15.21 2.56 -1.13
C TYR A 43 -14.82 3.89 -1.80
N PRO A 44 -13.58 4.01 -2.30
CA PRO A 44 -13.18 5.12 -3.14
C PRO A 44 -13.92 5.13 -4.48
N LYS A 45 -14.07 6.30 -5.09
CA LYS A 45 -14.68 6.44 -6.43
C LYS A 45 -13.81 5.88 -7.56
N THR A 46 -12.51 5.71 -7.32
CA THR A 46 -11.52 5.27 -8.29
C THR A 46 -10.61 4.23 -7.67
N THR A 47 -10.15 3.29 -8.49
CA THR A 47 -9.27 2.21 -8.06
C THR A 47 -7.83 2.69 -7.87
N GLY A 48 -7.06 1.90 -7.14
CA GLY A 48 -5.65 2.12 -6.92
C GLY A 48 -5.14 1.46 -5.63
N TRP A 49 -3.93 1.85 -5.28
CA TRP A 49 -3.28 1.52 -4.03
C TRP A 49 -2.87 2.82 -3.33
N SER A 50 -2.78 2.76 -2.01
CA SER A 50 -2.16 3.78 -1.20
C SER A 50 -1.34 3.16 -0.08
N VAL A 51 -0.25 3.83 0.25
CA VAL A 51 0.61 3.46 1.37
C VAL A 51 1.02 4.71 2.13
N SER A 52 0.99 4.65 3.45
CA SER A 52 1.55 5.70 4.32
C SER A 52 2.73 5.17 5.11
N PHE A 53 3.73 6.02 5.33
CA PHE A 53 4.92 5.73 6.13
C PHE A 53 5.11 6.81 7.20
N SER A 54 5.26 6.38 8.46
CA SER A 54 5.53 7.28 9.59
C SER A 54 7.02 7.36 9.90
N GLN A 55 7.41 8.43 10.62
CA GLN A 55 8.77 8.59 11.15
C GLN A 55 9.16 7.52 12.19
N ASN A 56 8.19 6.81 12.74
CA ASN A 56 8.39 5.78 13.76
C ASN A 56 8.46 4.37 13.17
N ASN A 57 8.74 4.26 11.86
CA ASN A 57 8.81 2.99 11.13
C ASN A 57 7.47 2.23 11.07
N GLU A 58 6.36 2.95 11.00
CA GLU A 58 5.01 2.37 10.88
C GLU A 58 4.51 2.55 9.45
N TYR A 59 3.77 1.56 8.94
CA TYR A 59 3.13 1.65 7.63
C TYR A 59 1.64 1.33 7.73
N GLU A 60 0.89 1.87 6.78
CA GLU A 60 -0.47 1.42 6.48
C GLU A 60 -0.60 1.21 4.97
N TRP A 61 -1.29 0.15 4.57
CA TRP A 61 -1.54 -0.22 3.19
C TRP A 61 -3.04 -0.29 2.92
N ALA A 62 -3.46 0.34 1.83
CA ALA A 62 -4.84 0.34 1.34
C ALA A 62 -4.86 -0.05 -0.14
N GLN A 63 -5.79 -0.94 -0.51
CA GLN A 63 -5.97 -1.41 -1.88
C GLN A 63 -7.44 -1.40 -2.25
N TYR A 64 -7.77 -0.81 -3.39
CA TYR A 64 -9.05 -1.01 -4.06
C TYR A 64 -8.83 -1.24 -5.55
N THR A 65 -8.93 -2.48 -6.00
CA THR A 65 -8.52 -2.88 -7.36
C THR A 65 -9.44 -3.93 -7.95
N PHE A 66 -9.37 -4.10 -9.27
CA PHE A 66 -10.09 -5.17 -9.96
C PHE A 66 -9.12 -6.02 -10.77
N SER A 67 -9.35 -7.33 -10.74
CA SER A 67 -8.77 -8.27 -11.70
C SER A 67 -9.79 -8.49 -12.82
N PRO A 68 -9.47 -8.11 -14.07
CA PRO A 68 -10.34 -8.35 -15.20
C PRO A 68 -10.34 -9.83 -15.59
N ASN A 69 -11.40 -10.26 -16.28
CA ASN A 69 -11.47 -11.56 -16.94
C ASN A 69 -11.68 -11.32 -18.44
N ALA A 70 -10.64 -11.60 -19.23
CA ALA A 70 -10.65 -11.34 -20.68
C ALA A 70 -11.60 -12.27 -21.45
N THR A 71 -11.89 -13.45 -20.90
CA THR A 71 -12.81 -14.43 -21.49
C THR A 71 -14.26 -14.06 -21.21
N ASP A 72 -14.54 -13.63 -19.97
CA ASP A 72 -15.87 -13.16 -19.56
C ASP A 72 -15.77 -11.84 -18.79
N PRO A 73 -15.96 -10.69 -19.47
CA PRO A 73 -15.90 -9.37 -18.85
C PRO A 73 -16.95 -9.12 -17.75
N THR A 74 -17.99 -9.94 -17.66
CA THR A 74 -18.98 -9.84 -16.56
C THR A 74 -18.47 -10.47 -15.26
N CYS A 75 -17.44 -11.31 -15.36
CA CYS A 75 -16.82 -12.02 -14.25
C CYS A 75 -15.56 -11.32 -13.72
N ILE A 76 -15.70 -10.06 -13.29
CA ILE A 76 -14.62 -9.32 -12.63
C ILE A 76 -14.48 -9.72 -11.16
N ILE A 77 -13.25 -9.63 -10.64
CA ILE A 77 -12.99 -9.81 -9.21
C ILE A 77 -12.50 -8.47 -8.64
N GLY A 78 -13.25 -7.93 -7.68
CA GLY A 78 -12.87 -6.76 -6.90
C GLY A 78 -12.14 -7.16 -5.62
N TYR A 79 -11.07 -6.44 -5.30
CA TYR A 79 -10.32 -6.57 -4.05
C TYR A 79 -10.33 -5.24 -3.32
N VAL A 80 -10.79 -5.26 -2.06
CA VAL A 80 -10.61 -4.16 -1.12
C VAL A 80 -9.81 -4.71 0.05
N MET A 81 -8.66 -4.14 0.37
CA MET A 81 -7.82 -4.66 1.44
C MET A 81 -7.20 -3.53 2.25
N TRP A 82 -7.13 -3.75 3.55
CA TRP A 82 -6.40 -2.92 4.48
C TRP A 82 -5.53 -3.77 5.39
N GLN A 83 -4.31 -3.31 5.61
CA GLN A 83 -3.43 -3.83 6.65
C GLN A 83 -2.42 -2.75 7.08
N HIS A 84 -1.85 -2.91 8.26
CA HIS A 84 -0.87 -1.98 8.81
C HIS A 84 0.11 -2.70 9.72
N GLY A 85 1.20 -2.02 10.06
CA GLY A 85 2.26 -2.62 10.85
C GLY A 85 3.53 -1.78 10.89
N THR A 86 4.67 -2.46 10.97
CA THR A 86 6.00 -1.82 10.96
C THR A 86 6.73 -2.09 9.66
N TYR A 87 7.53 -1.15 9.20
CA TYR A 87 8.41 -1.34 8.05
C TYR A 87 9.89 -1.22 8.43
N THR A 88 10.76 -1.79 7.63
CA THR A 88 12.21 -1.74 7.78
C THR A 88 12.85 -1.49 6.43
N GLU A 89 13.74 -0.50 6.37
CA GLU A 89 14.68 -0.30 5.26
C GLU A 89 15.92 -1.16 5.55
N GLU A 90 16.03 -2.30 4.89
CA GLU A 90 17.08 -3.29 5.11
C GLU A 90 18.43 -2.81 4.56
N VAL A 91 19.53 -3.28 5.14
CA VAL A 91 20.90 -2.91 4.70
C VAL A 91 21.18 -3.27 3.23
N ASN A 92 20.47 -4.26 2.69
CA ASN A 92 20.58 -4.66 1.28
C ASN A 92 19.71 -3.81 0.32
N GLY A 93 19.06 -2.75 0.81
CA GLY A 93 18.16 -1.88 0.03
C GLY A 93 16.72 -2.38 -0.09
N THR A 94 16.38 -3.54 0.47
CA THR A 94 15.00 -4.07 0.46
C THR A 94 14.13 -3.27 1.44
N LEU A 95 12.89 -2.98 1.04
CA LEU A 95 11.86 -2.47 1.96
C LEU A 95 10.99 -3.64 2.42
N SER A 96 11.03 -3.95 3.71
CA SER A 96 10.25 -5.02 4.34
C SER A 96 9.12 -4.42 5.15
N MET A 97 7.93 -5.02 5.09
CA MET A 97 6.77 -4.64 5.90
C MET A 97 6.23 -5.86 6.64
N LYS A 98 5.97 -5.67 7.94
CA LYS A 98 5.45 -6.70 8.83
C LYS A 98 4.13 -6.23 9.45
N SER A 99 3.06 -6.96 9.16
CA SER A 99 1.71 -6.68 9.65
C SER A 99 1.57 -6.88 11.17
N PHE A 100 0.59 -6.21 11.78
CA PHE A 100 0.11 -6.48 13.14
C PHE A 100 -0.91 -7.64 13.23
N ASP A 101 -1.13 -8.35 12.13
CA ASP A 101 -2.02 -9.53 12.03
C ASP A 101 -3.49 -9.22 12.37
N ASP A 102 -3.94 -7.99 12.09
CA ASP A 102 -5.31 -7.52 12.27
C ASP A 102 -5.95 -6.96 10.99
N GLY A 103 -5.21 -6.98 9.87
CA GLY A 103 -5.71 -6.60 8.56
C GLY A 103 -6.81 -7.54 8.06
N TYR A 104 -7.54 -7.07 7.05
CA TYR A 104 -8.63 -7.80 6.43
C TYR A 104 -8.79 -7.37 4.98
N GLN A 105 -9.38 -8.26 4.19
CA GLN A 105 -9.76 -7.97 2.82
C GLN A 105 -11.20 -8.41 2.56
N GLN A 106 -11.80 -7.74 1.59
CA GLN A 106 -13.07 -8.08 1.00
C GLN A 106 -12.84 -8.42 -0.47
N VAL A 107 -13.19 -9.66 -0.84
CA VAL A 107 -13.10 -10.18 -2.21
C VAL A 107 -14.51 -10.26 -2.78
N GLN A 108 -14.75 -9.54 -3.86
CA GLN A 108 -16.03 -9.51 -4.57
C GLN A 108 -15.87 -10.23 -5.91
N ASN A 109 -16.44 -11.42 -6.05
CA ASN A 109 -16.33 -12.22 -7.26
C ASN A 109 -17.70 -12.33 -7.95
N ALA A 110 -17.89 -11.61 -9.05
CA ALA A 110 -19.18 -11.54 -9.73
C ALA A 110 -19.72 -12.89 -10.23
N CYS A 111 -18.84 -13.86 -10.48
CA CYS A 111 -19.18 -15.19 -10.98
C CYS A 111 -18.76 -16.33 -10.06
N GLY A 112 -18.30 -16.01 -8.84
CA GLY A 112 -17.93 -16.99 -7.84
C GLY A 112 -19.16 -17.66 -7.22
N ALA A 113 -18.97 -18.85 -6.65
CA ALA A 113 -20.00 -19.49 -5.83
C ALA A 113 -20.36 -18.62 -4.60
N GLU A 114 -19.35 -17.94 -4.05
CA GLU A 114 -19.50 -16.87 -3.08
C GLU A 114 -19.10 -15.56 -3.75
N THR A 115 -20.01 -14.58 -3.71
CA THR A 115 -19.85 -13.33 -4.46
C THR A 115 -19.21 -12.22 -3.65
N ASN A 116 -19.15 -12.37 -2.32
CA ASN A 116 -18.61 -11.38 -1.41
C ASN A 116 -18.12 -12.05 -0.12
N ILE A 117 -16.82 -12.08 0.08
CA ILE A 117 -16.17 -12.73 1.22
C ILE A 117 -15.32 -11.68 1.94
N VAL A 118 -15.46 -11.59 3.26
CA VAL A 118 -14.55 -10.83 4.12
C VAL A 118 -13.68 -11.81 4.90
N GLU A 119 -12.36 -11.66 4.79
CA GLU A 119 -11.38 -12.57 5.38
C GLU A 119 -10.18 -11.81 5.97
N PRO A 120 -9.44 -12.41 6.92
CA PRO A 120 -8.21 -11.81 7.42
C PRO A 120 -7.17 -11.61 6.31
N ALA A 121 -6.42 -10.51 6.39
CA ALA A 121 -5.31 -10.20 5.50
C ALA A 121 -4.09 -9.77 6.32
N ASN A 122 -2.99 -10.50 6.18
CA ASN A 122 -1.75 -10.25 6.91
C ASN A 122 -0.52 -10.51 6.02
N ASP A 123 -0.61 -10.00 4.80
CA ASP A 123 0.42 -10.19 3.79
C ASP A 123 1.74 -9.55 4.23
N LYS A 124 2.80 -10.35 4.26
CA LYS A 124 4.16 -9.84 4.36
C LYS A 124 4.52 -9.18 3.03
N LEU A 125 4.59 -7.84 3.01
CA LEU A 125 5.03 -7.11 1.82
C LEU A 125 6.55 -6.94 1.85
N THR A 126 7.21 -7.37 0.78
CA THR A 126 8.65 -7.20 0.59
C THR A 126 8.87 -6.61 -0.79
N PHE A 127 9.58 -5.49 -0.85
CA PHE A 127 9.93 -4.80 -2.09
C PHE A 127 11.44 -4.91 -2.27
N PRO A 128 11.92 -5.83 -3.14
CA PRO A 128 13.36 -6.03 -3.37
C PRO A 128 14.05 -4.75 -3.88
N TRP A 129 13.27 -3.88 -4.52
CA TRP A 129 13.73 -2.58 -4.97
C TRP A 129 12.63 -1.54 -4.80
N TRP A 130 13.03 -0.34 -4.40
CA TRP A 130 12.18 0.83 -4.35
C TRP A 130 13.00 2.10 -4.60
N THR A 131 12.36 3.15 -5.10
CA THR A 131 12.99 4.48 -5.24
C THR A 131 11.95 5.57 -5.12
N ILE A 132 12.41 6.77 -4.76
CA ILE A 132 11.64 8.00 -4.88
C ILE A 132 12.33 8.91 -5.90
N GLN A 133 11.57 9.31 -6.93
CA GLN A 133 12.02 10.18 -8.01
C GLN A 133 11.11 11.41 -8.10
N PHE A 134 11.68 12.58 -8.38
CA PHE A 134 10.90 13.73 -8.78
C PHE A 134 10.34 13.52 -10.20
N ASP A 135 9.08 13.86 -10.40
CA ASP A 135 8.39 13.84 -11.67
C ASP A 135 8.10 15.25 -12.13
N ASP A 136 8.81 15.70 -13.16
CA ASP A 136 8.67 17.05 -13.71
C ASP A 136 7.24 17.30 -14.24
N GLU A 137 6.60 16.28 -14.82
CA GLU A 137 5.26 16.42 -15.42
C GLU A 137 4.17 16.68 -14.36
N SER A 138 4.24 15.99 -13.21
CA SER A 138 3.33 16.23 -12.10
C SER A 138 3.86 17.24 -11.06
N SER A 139 5.10 17.73 -11.24
CA SER A 139 5.81 18.61 -10.31
C SER A 139 5.77 18.09 -8.86
N GLY A 140 6.02 16.79 -8.69
CA GLY A 140 5.91 16.11 -7.40
C GLY A 140 6.72 14.82 -7.33
N TYR A 141 6.81 14.23 -6.15
CA TYR A 141 7.55 12.99 -5.95
C TYR A 141 6.71 11.74 -6.27
N MET A 142 7.36 10.73 -6.85
CA MET A 142 6.80 9.41 -7.09
C MET A 142 7.63 8.32 -6.42
N LEU A 143 6.97 7.52 -5.60
CA LEU A 143 7.48 6.28 -5.05
C LEU A 143 7.20 5.13 -6.04
N LYS A 144 8.26 4.42 -6.44
CA LYS A 144 8.16 3.21 -7.27
C LYS A 144 8.51 2.01 -6.41
N LEU A 145 7.65 0.99 -6.45
CA LEU A 145 7.81 -0.25 -5.67
C LEU A 145 7.84 -1.45 -6.62
N GLN A 146 8.92 -2.23 -6.54
CA GLN A 146 9.04 -3.49 -7.27
C GLN A 146 8.44 -4.63 -6.44
N LYS A 147 7.59 -5.44 -7.08
CA LYS A 147 7.06 -6.68 -6.49
C LYS A 147 8.14 -7.76 -6.46
N TYR A 148 7.90 -8.78 -5.64
CA TYR A 148 8.78 -9.95 -5.58
C TYR A 148 8.88 -10.71 -6.92
N ASP A 149 7.82 -10.70 -7.73
CA ASP A 149 7.80 -11.30 -9.08
C ASP A 149 8.52 -10.48 -10.16
N LEU A 150 9.28 -9.46 -9.76
CA LEU A 150 9.99 -8.49 -10.59
C LEU A 150 9.11 -7.55 -11.42
N THR A 151 7.78 -7.66 -11.31
CA THR A 151 6.86 -6.65 -11.87
C THR A 151 6.79 -5.42 -10.97
N TRP A 152 6.18 -4.36 -11.46
CA TRP A 152 6.07 -3.10 -10.73
C TRP A 152 4.63 -2.84 -10.31
N TYR A 153 4.45 -2.22 -9.15
CA TYR A 153 3.22 -1.48 -8.91
C TYR A 153 3.16 -0.24 -9.81
N PRO A 154 1.97 0.28 -10.12
CA PRO A 154 1.86 1.62 -10.67
C PRO A 154 2.59 2.63 -9.77
N PRO A 155 3.18 3.70 -10.33
CA PRO A 155 3.88 4.69 -9.53
C PRO A 155 2.92 5.34 -8.52
N PHE A 156 3.37 5.47 -7.28
CA PHE A 156 2.63 6.13 -6.22
C PHE A 156 3.06 7.59 -6.14
N LYS A 157 2.15 8.53 -6.38
CA LYS A 157 2.40 9.96 -6.21
C LYS A 157 2.29 10.34 -4.74
N GLN A 158 3.16 11.22 -4.27
CA GLN A 158 3.03 11.77 -2.91
C GLN A 158 1.78 12.64 -2.85
N VAL A 159 0.81 12.24 -2.03
CA VAL A 159 -0.43 13.02 -1.82
C VAL A 159 -0.36 13.86 -0.54
N SER A 160 0.51 13.50 0.39
CA SER A 160 0.77 14.26 1.62
C SER A 160 2.18 13.97 2.14
N ALA A 161 2.90 15.00 2.59
CA ALA A 161 4.18 14.84 3.28
C ALA A 161 4.01 14.36 4.75
N THR A 162 2.79 14.41 5.28
CA THR A 162 2.42 13.86 6.59
C THR A 162 1.63 12.57 6.39
N PRO A 163 1.96 11.47 7.08
CA PRO A 163 1.22 10.22 6.93
C PRO A 163 -0.23 10.36 7.41
N ASN A 164 -1.17 9.95 6.57
CA ASN A 164 -2.57 9.73 6.92
C ASN A 164 -2.80 8.24 7.13
N MET A 165 -2.80 7.78 8.38
CA MET A 165 -2.96 6.36 8.74
C MET A 165 -3.71 6.22 10.06
N LEU A 166 -4.29 5.05 10.29
CA LEU A 166 -4.86 4.65 11.57
C LEU A 166 -3.75 4.43 12.62
N PRO A 167 -4.09 4.35 13.93
CA PRO A 167 -3.10 4.19 14.97
C PRO A 167 -2.29 2.89 14.83
N ALA A 168 -0.96 3.01 14.91
CA ALA A 168 -0.01 1.90 14.78
C ALA A 168 0.03 0.98 16.02
N ARG A 169 -1.06 0.26 16.24
CA ARG A 169 -1.22 -0.77 17.26
C ARG A 169 -2.25 -1.76 16.75
N LYS A 170 -2.32 -2.95 17.33
CA LYS A 170 -3.42 -3.87 17.02
C LYS A 170 -4.77 -3.20 17.28
N LEU A 171 -5.63 -3.13 16.26
CA LEU A 171 -6.96 -2.51 16.30
C LEU A 171 -8.07 -3.55 16.45
N ARG A 172 -7.72 -4.84 16.50
CA ARG A 172 -8.62 -5.97 16.69
C ARG A 172 -7.94 -7.16 17.39
#